data_AF-A0A6B3GWK3-F1
#
_entry.id   AF-A0A6B3GWK3-F1
#
_cell.length_a   1.000
_cell.length_b   1.000
_cell.length_c   1.000
_cell.angle_alpha   90.00
_cell.angle_beta   90.00
_cell.angle_gamma   90.00
#
_symmetry.space_group_name_H-M   'P 1'
#
loop_
_entity.id
_entity.type
_entity.pdbx_description
1 polymer ?
#
loop_
_entity_poly.entity_id
_entity_poly.type
_entity_poly.pdbx_seq_one_letter_code
_entity_poly.pdbx_strand_id
1 'polypeptide(L)'
;RLSAARLLDAAPPPGSIEALLTRHGLPSGALMIEVADSDPRVSFDALEQRLVALRRLGVRIALDGFGSGFAAINALRRLPIDVLKL
;
A
#
# COMPACT_ATOMS: atom_id res chain seq x y z
N ARG A 1 4.69 -1.57 8.25
CA ARG A 1 3.23 -1.72 8.46
C ARG A 1 2.62 -0.35 8.73
N LEU A 2 1.56 0.02 8.02
CA LEU A 2 0.83 1.28 8.14
C LEU A 2 -0.68 1.02 8.03
N SER A 3 -1.51 1.89 8.62
CA SER A 3 -2.95 1.89 8.35
C SER A 3 -3.24 2.58 7.01
N ALA A 4 -4.39 2.27 6.38
CA ALA A 4 -4.79 2.94 5.14
C ALA A 4 -4.90 4.47 5.30
N ALA A 5 -5.45 4.94 6.43
CA ALA A 5 -5.54 6.38 6.73
C ALA A 5 -4.16 7.05 6.80
N ARG A 6 -3.20 6.46 7.54
CA ARG A 6 -1.83 7.01 7.59
C ARG A 6 -1.12 7.01 6.25
N LEU A 7 -1.42 6.04 5.39
CA LEU A 7 -0.85 5.96 4.05
C LEU A 7 -1.33 7.13 3.16
N LEU A 8 -2.52 7.64 3.42
CA LEU A 8 -3.09 8.79 2.73
C LEU A 8 -2.65 10.12 3.35
N ASP A 9 -2.66 10.22 4.69
CA ASP A 9 -2.46 11.48 5.38
C ASP A 9 -0.98 11.88 5.54
N ALA A 10 -0.09 10.91 5.73
CA ALA A 10 1.25 11.17 6.24
C ALA A 10 2.37 10.34 5.61
N ALA A 11 2.06 9.51 4.61
CA ALA A 11 3.11 8.73 3.96
C ALA A 11 4.02 9.62 3.10
N PRO A 12 5.35 9.35 3.11
CA PRO A 12 6.30 10.13 2.32
C PRO A 12 5.90 10.12 0.85
N PRO A 13 6.05 11.25 0.14
CA PRO A 13 5.68 11.34 -1.26
C PRO A 13 6.48 10.29 -2.06
N PRO A 14 5.93 9.76 -3.17
CA PRO A 14 6.59 8.72 -3.95
C PRO A 14 8.07 9.04 -4.27
N GLY A 15 8.38 10.27 -4.70
CA GLY A 15 9.76 10.66 -5.03
C GLY A 15 10.75 10.57 -3.86
N SER A 16 10.30 10.71 -2.60
CA SER A 16 11.17 10.50 -1.45
C SER A 16 11.54 9.02 -1.25
N ILE A 17 10.63 8.10 -1.60
CA ILE A 17 10.89 6.67 -1.50
C ILE A 17 11.92 6.24 -2.56
N GLU A 18 11.77 6.72 -3.79
CA GLU A 18 12.75 6.48 -4.87
C GLU A 18 14.15 7.00 -4.50
N ALA A 19 14.23 8.22 -3.96
CA ALA A 19 15.48 8.80 -3.49
C ALA A 19 16.12 7.97 -2.37
N LEU A 20 15.32 7.46 -1.43
CA LEU A 20 15.81 6.58 -0.36
C LEU A 20 16.33 5.24 -0.91
N LEU A 21 15.59 4.60 -1.81
CA LEU A 21 16.04 3.35 -2.44
C LEU A 21 17.37 3.54 -3.17
N THR A 22 17.49 4.62 -3.94
CA THR A 22 18.71 4.98 -4.67
C THR A 22 19.86 5.25 -3.70
N ARG A 23 19.63 6.07 -2.67
CA ARG A 23 20.65 6.42 -1.66
C ARG A 23 21.20 5.19 -0.93
N HIS A 24 20.37 4.18 -0.73
CA HIS A 24 20.75 2.94 -0.05
C HIS A 24 21.18 1.82 -1.01
N GLY A 25 21.24 2.07 -2.32
CA GLY A 25 21.63 1.06 -3.32
C GLY A 25 20.67 -0.13 -3.38
N LEU A 26 19.40 0.06 -2.98
CA LEU A 26 18.39 -0.99 -2.93
C LEU A 26 17.64 -1.06 -4.27
N PRO A 27 17.33 -2.27 -4.77
CA PRO A 27 16.49 -2.41 -5.95
C PRO A 27 15.06 -1.91 -5.65
N SER A 28 14.35 -1.48 -6.70
CA SER A 28 12.99 -0.95 -6.60
C SER A 28 12.01 -1.91 -5.88
N GLY A 29 12.19 -3.22 -6.06
CA GLY A 29 11.41 -4.28 -5.40
C GLY A 29 11.80 -4.62 -3.95
N ALA A 30 12.83 -3.98 -3.40
CA ALA A 30 13.33 -4.28 -2.05
C ALA A 30 12.37 -3.83 -0.95
N LEU A 31 11.56 -2.80 -1.20
CA LEU A 31 10.63 -2.27 -0.21
C LEU A 31 9.27 -2.95 -0.32
N MET A 32 8.74 -3.37 0.83
CA MET A 32 7.36 -3.82 0.97
C MET A 32 6.64 -2.98 2.02
N ILE A 33 5.46 -2.48 1.67
CA ILE A 33 4.57 -1.78 2.59
C ILE A 33 3.42 -2.71 2.94
N GLU A 34 3.30 -3.02 4.22
CA GLU A 34 2.15 -3.74 4.77
C GLU A 34 1.05 -2.75 5.17
N VAL A 35 -0.14 -2.92 4.61
CA VAL A 35 -1.36 -2.18 4.91
C VAL A 35 -2.26 -3.07 5.76
N ALA A 36 -2.63 -2.61 6.96
CA ALA A 36 -3.20 -3.50 7.99
C ALA A 36 -4.65 -3.21 8.41
N ASP A 37 -5.23 -2.11 7.94
CA ASP A 37 -6.56 -1.68 8.39
C ASP A 37 -7.22 -0.87 7.28
N SER A 38 -8.45 -1.23 6.93
CA SER A 38 -9.34 -0.44 6.09
C SER A 38 -10.32 0.30 6.98
N ASP A 39 -9.94 1.50 7.43
CA ASP A 39 -10.90 2.41 8.04
C ASP A 39 -12.01 2.67 7.00
N PRO A 40 -13.29 2.40 7.31
CA PRO A 40 -14.39 2.60 6.36
C PRO A 40 -14.55 4.05 5.91
N ARG A 41 -13.91 5.02 6.59
CA ARG A 41 -13.84 6.42 6.20
C ARG A 41 -12.80 6.68 5.10
N VAL A 42 -11.91 5.72 4.81
CA VAL A 42 -10.91 5.83 3.75
C VAL A 42 -11.56 5.57 2.40
N SER A 43 -11.42 6.53 1.49
CA SER A 43 -11.83 6.33 0.09
C SER A 43 -10.97 5.25 -0.57
N PHE A 44 -11.61 4.18 -1.05
CA PHE A 44 -10.95 3.15 -1.84
C PHE A 44 -10.30 3.71 -3.10
N ASP A 45 -10.88 4.74 -3.73
CA ASP A 45 -10.31 5.39 -4.91
C ASP A 45 -8.98 6.06 -4.58
N ALA A 46 -8.94 6.80 -3.46
CA ALA A 46 -7.72 7.46 -3.00
C ALA A 46 -6.65 6.44 -2.59
N LEU A 47 -7.04 5.38 -1.88
CA LEU A 47 -6.15 4.31 -1.47
C LEU A 47 -5.56 3.58 -2.69
N GLU A 48 -6.39 3.24 -3.66
CA GLU A 48 -5.96 2.61 -4.91
C GLU A 48 -4.96 3.48 -5.67
N GLN A 49 -5.28 4.76 -5.89
CA GLN A 49 -4.36 5.70 -6.55
C GLN A 49 -3.01 5.79 -5.82
N ARG A 50 -3.04 5.84 -4.49
CA ARG A 50 -1.83 5.88 -3.68
C ARG A 50 -0.98 4.62 -3.82
N LEU A 51 -1.61 3.44 -3.77
CA LEU A 51 -0.93 2.16 -3.90
C LEU A 51 -0.39 1.95 -5.32
N VAL A 52 -1.11 2.36 -6.36
CA VAL A 52 -0.62 2.36 -7.75
C VAL A 52 0.63 3.22 -7.88
N ALA A 53 0.64 4.43 -7.31
CA ALA A 53 1.80 5.31 -7.34
C ALA A 53 3.02 4.68 -6.65
N LEU A 54 2.82 3.96 -5.54
CA LEU A 54 3.89 3.25 -4.84
C LEU A 54 4.41 2.05 -5.66
N ARG A 55 3.52 1.27 -6.27
CA ARG A 55 3.93 0.15 -7.15
C ARG A 55 4.69 0.59 -8.39
N ARG A 56 4.39 1.77 -8.95
CA ARG A 56 5.16 2.33 -10.07
C ARG A 56 6.64 2.57 -9.72
N LEU A 57 6.96 2.71 -8.43
CA LEU A 57 8.33 2.78 -7.92
C LEU A 57 8.94 1.42 -7.59
N GLY A 58 8.23 0.32 -7.89
CA GLY A 58 8.61 -1.05 -7.57
C GLY A 58 8.28 -1.49 -6.14
N VAL A 59 7.68 -0.62 -5.31
CA VAL A 59 7.31 -0.97 -3.94
C VAL A 59 6.22 -2.05 -3.97
N ARG A 60 6.45 -3.15 -3.23
CA ARG A 60 5.47 -4.23 -3.08
C ARG A 60 4.46 -3.89 -1.98
N ILE A 61 3.21 -4.29 -2.18
CA ILE A 61 2.12 -4.04 -1.24
C ILE A 61 1.68 -5.36 -0.63
N ALA A 62 1.77 -5.46 0.69
CA ALA A 62 1.18 -6.54 1.47
C ALA A 62 -0.09 -6.04 2.15
N LEU A 63 -1.12 -6.87 2.18
CA LEU A 63 -2.36 -6.61 2.91
C LEU A 63 -2.41 -7.56 4.11
N ASP A 64 -2.53 -7.01 5.30
CA ASP A 64 -2.63 -7.75 6.56
C ASP A 64 -4.00 -7.52 7.20
N GLY A 65 -4.56 -8.54 7.82
CA GLY A 65 -5.76 -8.40 8.66
C GLY A 65 -7.01 -7.91 7.94
N PHE A 66 -7.10 -8.03 6.61
CA PHE A 66 -8.33 -7.66 5.89
C PHE A 66 -9.43 -8.65 6.26
N GLY A 67 -10.41 -8.17 7.04
CA GLY A 67 -11.41 -8.97 7.73
C GLY A 67 -12.32 -9.81 6.82
N SER A 68 -13.14 -10.67 7.42
CA SER A 68 -14.09 -11.53 6.71
C SER A 68 -15.33 -10.75 6.25
N GLY A 69 -15.62 -10.76 4.94
CA GLY A 69 -16.87 -10.22 4.39
C GLY A 69 -16.80 -9.79 2.93
N PHE A 70 -17.93 -9.37 2.37
CA PHE A 70 -18.04 -8.92 0.97
C PHE A 70 -17.18 -7.68 0.66
N ALA A 71 -17.03 -6.77 1.64
CA ALA A 71 -16.19 -5.58 1.51
C ALA A 71 -14.70 -5.93 1.33
N ALA A 72 -14.24 -7.01 1.99
CA ALA A 72 -12.88 -7.49 1.84
C ALA A 72 -12.59 -8.03 0.45
N ILE A 73 -13.49 -8.86 -0.08
CA ILE A 73 -13.35 -9.41 -1.44
C ILE A 73 -13.37 -8.30 -2.50
N ASN A 74 -14.23 -7.30 -2.34
CA ASN A 74 -14.27 -6.16 -3.26
C ASN A 74 -12.98 -5.33 -3.20
N ALA A 75 -12.42 -5.10 -2.00
CA ALA A 75 -11.14 -4.43 -1.86
C ALA A 75 -9.99 -5.23 -2.50
N LEU A 76 -9.94 -6.55 -2.29
CA LEU A 76 -8.94 -7.44 -2.92
C LEU A 76 -9.00 -7.39 -4.45
N ARG A 77 -10.19 -7.23 -5.03
CA ARG A 77 -10.36 -7.12 -6.49
C ARG A 77 -9.91 -5.78 -7.07
N ARG A 78 -9.89 -4.71 -6.26
CA ARG A 78 -9.58 -3.35 -6.70
C ARG A 78 -8.18 -2.90 -6.34
N LEU A 79 -7.71 -3.22 -5.14
CA LEU A 79 -6.44 -2.73 -4.64
C LEU A 79 -5.28 -3.50 -5.28
N PRO A 80 -4.22 -2.82 -5.73
CA PRO A 80 -3.10 -3.47 -6.37
C PRO A 80 -2.19 -4.08 -5.30
N ILE A 81 -2.57 -5.25 -4.79
CA ILE A 81 -1.82 -5.98 -3.75
C ILE A 81 -0.93 -7.05 -4.37
N ASP A 82 0.25 -7.27 -3.79
CA ASP A 82 1.18 -8.32 -4.19
C ASP A 82 1.13 -9.53 -3.24
N VAL A 83 0.81 -9.28 -1.96
CA VAL A 83 0.75 -10.31 -0.91
C VAL A 83 -0.49 -10.12 -0.06
N LEU A 84 -1.23 -11.20 0.18
CA LEU A 84 -2.26 -11.26 1.21
C LEU A 84 -1.72 -12.08 2.39
N LYS A 85 -1.83 -11.54 3.60
CA LYS A 85 -1.44 -12.19 4.86
C LYS A 85 -2.70 -12.61 5.62
N LEU A 86 -2.69 -13.83 6.16
CA LEU A 86 -3.79 -14.46 6.92
C LEU A 86 -3.39 -14.66 8.39
#